data_AF-A0A134BUS1-F1
#
_entry.id   AF-A0A134BUS1-F1
#
_cell.length_a   1.000
_cell.length_b   1.000
_cell.length_c   1.000
_cell.angle_alpha   90.00
_cell.angle_beta   90.00
_cell.angle_gamma   90.00
#
_symmetry.space_group_name_H-M   'P 1'
#
loop_
_entity.id
_entity.type
_entity.pdbx_description
1 polymer ?
#
loop_
_entity_poly.entity_id
_entity_poly.type
_entity_poly.pdbx_seq_one_letter_code
_entity_poly.pdbx_strand_id
1 'polypeptide(L)'
;MMRIFHKIPMLLIVLCAQVNMMMAQEAKPEVVPDVWGTYEGEATMELFDGTTKTPSGNKRMIIEISKGERSLTVLTLKDVTVGQYEFASIPFKNCYLWLNKNKWNVEANDNLYDKVATKDKQHTVWLSGSIYKEESWVDKEGNLTLSFFLFFEEDSEIHYVFKGKKKSSPTGIDHVNAYKKTPEVFDLQGRRVSKIGKGVYIVNGKKVVF
;
A
#
# COMPACT_ATOMS: atom_id res chain seq x y z
N MET A 1 -39.66 58.34 -26.55
CA MET A 1 -40.18 56.96 -26.68
C MET A 1 -39.00 56.03 -26.43
N MET A 2 -38.90 55.44 -25.24
CA MET A 2 -37.73 54.67 -24.81
C MET A 2 -38.20 53.38 -24.17
N ARG A 3 -37.72 52.23 -24.68
CA ARG A 3 -37.08 51.14 -23.92
C ARG A 3 -36.91 49.90 -24.81
N ILE A 4 -35.72 49.84 -25.41
CA ILE A 4 -35.00 48.58 -25.64
C ILE A 4 -34.72 47.94 -24.26
N PHE A 5 -34.32 46.67 -24.22
CA PHE A 5 -33.80 45.90 -23.07
C PHE A 5 -34.80 44.95 -22.38
N HIS A 6 -35.23 43.90 -23.08
CA HIS A 6 -35.85 42.71 -22.47
C HIS A 6 -35.10 41.39 -22.78
N LYS A 7 -33.87 41.44 -23.32
CA LYS A 7 -33.10 40.24 -23.71
C LYS A 7 -31.70 40.17 -23.10
N ILE A 8 -31.49 40.74 -21.91
CA ILE A 8 -30.21 40.67 -21.18
C ILE A 8 -30.28 39.93 -19.83
N PRO A 9 -31.43 39.76 -19.11
CA PRO A 9 -31.36 39.13 -17.79
C PRO A 9 -31.23 37.60 -17.83
N MET A 10 -31.51 36.95 -18.97
CA MET A 10 -31.50 35.48 -19.05
C MET A 10 -30.10 34.90 -19.37
N LEU A 11 -29.19 35.68 -19.97
CA LEU A 11 -27.84 35.20 -20.31
C LEU A 11 -26.89 35.14 -19.09
N LEU A 12 -27.08 36.05 -18.13
CA LEU A 12 -26.28 36.12 -16.90
C LEU A 12 -26.58 34.97 -15.92
N ILE A 13 -27.82 34.50 -15.86
CA ILE A 13 -28.22 33.41 -14.97
C ILE A 13 -27.67 32.06 -15.46
N VAL A 14 -27.59 31.85 -16.77
CA VAL A 14 -27.01 30.63 -17.37
C VAL A 14 -25.49 30.58 -17.15
N LEU A 15 -24.79 31.72 -17.23
CA LEU A 15 -23.35 31.77 -16.96
C LEU A 15 -23.03 31.44 -15.49
N CYS A 16 -23.80 31.96 -14.52
CA CYS A 16 -23.56 31.67 -13.11
C CYS A 16 -23.80 30.19 -12.75
N ALA A 17 -24.72 29.51 -13.42
CA ALA A 17 -24.96 28.07 -13.21
C ALA A 17 -23.81 27.21 -13.74
N GLN A 18 -23.20 27.57 -14.87
CA GLN A 18 -22.09 26.82 -15.45
C GLN A 18 -20.79 26.94 -14.62
N VAL A 19 -20.52 28.11 -14.05
CA VAL A 19 -19.34 28.30 -13.17
C VAL A 19 -19.48 27.46 -11.89
N ASN A 20 -20.69 27.39 -11.32
CA ASN A 20 -20.93 26.57 -10.12
C ASN A 20 -20.85 25.06 -10.41
N MET A 21 -21.25 24.58 -11.60
CA MET A 21 -21.09 23.16 -11.96
C MET A 21 -19.63 22.78 -12.25
N MET A 22 -18.83 23.67 -12.83
CA MET A 22 -17.38 23.46 -12.99
C MET A 22 -16.63 23.42 -11.64
N MET A 23 -17.08 24.22 -10.66
CA MET A 23 -16.49 24.23 -9.31
C MET A 23 -17.03 23.12 -8.39
N ALA A 24 -18.25 22.62 -8.64
CA ALA A 24 -18.88 21.54 -7.86
C ALA A 24 -18.48 20.14 -8.34
N GLN A 25 -17.76 20.03 -9.45
CA GLN A 25 -17.02 18.82 -9.79
C GLN A 25 -15.66 18.89 -9.09
N GLU A 26 -15.66 18.98 -7.76
CA GLU A 26 -14.50 18.63 -6.97
C GLU A 26 -14.07 17.26 -7.45
N ALA A 27 -12.91 17.18 -8.10
CA ALA A 27 -12.32 15.91 -8.50
C ALA A 27 -12.36 15.04 -7.24
N LYS A 28 -13.09 13.92 -7.28
CA LYS A 28 -13.13 12.97 -6.17
C LYS A 28 -11.69 12.82 -5.69
N PRO A 29 -11.39 12.98 -4.39
CA PRO A 29 -10.03 12.87 -3.91
C PRO A 29 -9.46 11.57 -4.46
N GLU A 30 -8.33 11.66 -5.15
CA GLU A 30 -7.69 10.51 -5.77
C GLU A 30 -7.45 9.49 -4.66
N VAL A 31 -8.19 8.38 -4.70
CA VAL A 31 -8.14 7.38 -3.63
C VAL A 31 -6.79 6.71 -3.72
N VAL A 32 -5.91 7.05 -2.77
CA VAL A 32 -4.62 6.37 -2.65
C VAL A 32 -4.90 4.96 -2.11
N PRO A 33 -4.43 3.92 -2.81
CA PRO A 33 -4.67 2.53 -2.43
C PRO A 33 -4.04 2.26 -1.07
N ASP A 34 -4.52 1.21 -0.45
CA ASP A 34 -3.93 0.73 0.79
C ASP A 34 -2.47 0.33 0.56
N VAL A 35 -1.59 0.79 1.45
CA VAL A 35 -0.14 0.53 1.42
C VAL A 35 0.19 -0.87 1.95
N TRP A 36 -0.71 -1.49 2.71
CA TRP A 36 -0.48 -2.81 3.31
C TRP A 36 -0.56 -3.92 2.26
N GLY A 37 0.44 -4.79 2.19
CA GLY A 37 0.40 -5.98 1.35
C GLY A 37 1.78 -6.43 0.87
N THR A 38 1.76 -7.45 0.01
CA THR A 38 2.96 -8.03 -0.60
C THR A 38 3.18 -7.42 -1.99
N TYR A 39 4.42 -7.06 -2.27
CA TYR A 39 4.88 -6.50 -3.52
C TYR A 39 5.91 -7.45 -4.13
N GLU A 40 5.71 -7.83 -5.38
CA GLU A 40 6.62 -8.69 -6.12
C GLU A 40 7.25 -7.85 -7.24
N GLY A 41 8.56 -7.98 -7.42
CA GLY A 41 9.30 -7.16 -8.38
C GLY A 41 10.77 -7.50 -8.49
N GLU A 42 11.53 -6.56 -8.99
CA GLU A 42 12.98 -6.68 -9.16
C GLU A 42 13.70 -5.54 -8.44
N ALA A 43 14.86 -5.84 -7.88
CA ALA A 43 15.78 -4.87 -7.31
C ALA A 43 17.08 -4.85 -8.12
N THR A 44 17.52 -3.66 -8.52
CA THR A 44 18.91 -3.45 -8.94
C THR A 44 19.79 -3.34 -7.70
N MET A 45 20.98 -3.90 -7.76
CA MET A 45 21.91 -3.95 -6.63
C MET A 45 23.23 -3.28 -7.00
N GLU A 46 23.72 -2.43 -6.10
CA GLU A 46 25.08 -1.89 -6.16
C GLU A 46 25.82 -2.27 -4.87
N LEU A 47 26.92 -3.00 -5.02
CA LEU A 47 27.82 -3.33 -3.91
C LEU A 47 28.84 -2.22 -3.73
N PHE A 48 29.02 -1.79 -2.49
CA PHE A 48 30.00 -0.83 -2.06
C PHE A 48 30.95 -1.50 -1.07
N ASP A 49 32.22 -1.55 -1.46
CA ASP A 49 33.32 -1.99 -0.61
C ASP A 49 34.30 -0.82 -0.48
N GLY A 50 34.02 0.06 0.49
CA GLY A 50 34.73 1.32 0.70
C GLY A 50 34.63 2.29 -0.49
N THR A 51 35.58 2.22 -1.43
CA THR A 51 35.70 3.16 -2.56
C THR A 51 35.15 2.62 -3.88
N THR A 52 34.86 1.31 -3.97
CA THR A 52 34.51 0.67 -5.24
C THR A 52 33.02 0.38 -5.31
N LYS A 53 32.35 0.86 -6.36
CA LYS A 53 30.97 0.50 -6.69
C LYS A 53 30.97 -0.57 -7.77
N THR A 54 30.36 -1.71 -7.47
CA THR A 54 30.21 -2.79 -8.44
C THR A 54 28.73 -3.09 -8.67
N PRO A 55 28.20 -2.89 -9.89
CA PRO A 55 26.84 -3.30 -10.23
C PRO A 55 26.71 -4.81 -10.10
N SER A 56 25.71 -5.28 -9.34
CA SER A 56 25.48 -6.70 -9.03
C SER A 56 24.27 -7.28 -9.77
N GLY A 57 23.74 -6.55 -10.76
CA GLY A 57 22.64 -7.00 -11.62
C GLY A 57 21.26 -6.86 -10.96
N ASN A 58 20.25 -7.45 -11.60
CA ASN A 58 18.86 -7.44 -11.13
C ASN A 58 18.54 -8.73 -10.38
N LYS A 59 17.81 -8.61 -9.28
CA LYS A 59 17.34 -9.75 -8.49
C LYS A 59 15.85 -9.65 -8.24
N ARG A 60 15.14 -10.76 -8.42
CA ARG A 60 13.74 -10.86 -7.99
C ARG A 60 13.65 -10.76 -6.48
N MET A 61 12.71 -9.95 -6.00
CA MET A 61 12.54 -9.70 -4.58
C MET A 61 11.06 -9.60 -4.24
N ILE A 62 10.73 -10.01 -3.01
CA ILE A 62 9.40 -9.92 -2.45
C ILE A 62 9.48 -9.05 -1.20
N ILE A 63 8.68 -7.99 -1.17
CA ILE A 63 8.61 -7.05 -0.06
C ILE A 63 7.20 -7.06 0.51
N GLU A 64 7.08 -7.24 1.81
CA GLU A 64 5.80 -7.11 2.52
C GLU A 64 5.79 -5.82 3.36
N ILE A 65 4.78 -4.99 3.18
CA ILE A 65 4.49 -3.86 4.06
C ILE A 65 3.30 -4.26 4.95
N SER A 66 3.51 -4.28 6.25
CA SER A 66 2.52 -4.77 7.23
C SER A 66 2.42 -3.87 8.46
N LYS A 67 1.33 -4.02 9.20
CA LYS A 67 1.15 -3.38 10.52
C LYS A 67 1.88 -4.21 11.57
N GLY A 68 2.88 -3.63 12.20
CA GLY A 68 3.56 -4.16 13.38
C GLY A 68 2.90 -3.76 14.69
N GLU A 69 3.63 -3.99 15.79
CA GLU A 69 3.17 -3.64 17.12
C GLU A 69 2.85 -2.15 17.25
N ARG A 70 1.82 -1.83 18.05
CA ARG A 70 1.36 -0.44 18.27
C ARG A 70 1.04 0.33 16.98
N SER A 71 0.66 -0.38 15.91
CA SER A 71 0.39 0.17 14.58
C SER A 71 1.60 0.80 13.87
N LEU A 72 2.82 0.45 14.28
CA LEU A 72 4.03 0.86 13.57
C LEU A 72 4.23 0.01 12.32
N THR A 73 4.61 0.62 11.20
CA THR A 73 4.82 -0.11 9.94
C THR A 73 6.06 -0.99 10.03
N VAL A 74 5.96 -2.19 9.47
CA VAL A 74 7.10 -3.09 9.27
C VAL A 74 7.21 -3.40 7.78
N LEU A 75 8.37 -3.16 7.21
CA LEU A 75 8.73 -3.58 5.86
C LEU A 75 9.60 -4.83 5.97
N THR A 76 9.21 -5.93 5.33
CA THR A 76 9.92 -7.21 5.43
C THR A 76 10.39 -7.67 4.05
N LEU A 77 11.70 -7.87 3.90
CA LEU A 77 12.26 -8.58 2.76
C LEU A 77 11.99 -10.08 2.96
N LYS A 78 11.41 -10.76 1.98
CA LYS A 78 11.08 -12.20 2.06
C LYS A 78 11.99 -13.00 1.14
N ASP A 79 12.41 -14.18 1.61
CA ASP A 79 13.19 -15.17 0.84
C ASP A 79 14.36 -14.53 0.07
N VAL A 80 15.21 -13.80 0.80
CA VAL A 80 16.29 -12.98 0.23
C VAL A 80 17.65 -13.59 0.54
N THR A 81 18.54 -13.59 -0.45
CA THR A 81 19.98 -13.87 -0.24
C THR A 81 20.73 -12.55 -0.13
N VAL A 82 21.55 -12.41 0.91
CA VAL A 82 22.47 -11.29 1.13
C VAL A 82 23.86 -11.89 1.37
N GLY A 83 24.84 -11.50 0.56
CA GLY A 83 26.13 -12.21 0.49
C GLY A 83 25.93 -13.70 0.19
N GLN A 84 26.54 -14.55 1.01
CA GLN A 84 26.41 -16.02 0.93
C GLN A 84 25.22 -16.59 1.72
N TYR A 85 24.47 -15.75 2.44
CA TYR A 85 23.45 -16.20 3.38
C TYR A 85 22.04 -16.02 2.81
N GLU A 86 21.19 -17.02 3.05
CA GLU A 86 19.76 -16.97 2.75
C GLU A 86 18.97 -16.65 4.01
N PHE A 87 17.99 -15.76 3.87
CA PHE A 87 17.10 -15.33 4.95
C PHE A 87 15.65 -15.57 4.56
N ALA A 88 14.88 -16.19 5.45
CA ALA A 88 13.43 -16.33 5.26
C ALA A 88 12.74 -14.95 5.33
N SER A 89 13.20 -14.10 6.25
CA SER A 89 12.67 -12.75 6.42
C SER A 89 13.68 -11.81 7.07
N ILE A 90 13.80 -10.59 6.56
CA ILE A 90 14.56 -9.50 7.18
C ILE A 90 13.61 -8.31 7.42
N PRO A 91 13.26 -7.98 8.68
CA PRO A 91 12.32 -6.92 9.00
C PRO A 91 13.01 -5.56 9.26
N PHE A 92 12.64 -4.57 8.48
CA PHE A 92 12.81 -3.14 8.77
C PHE A 92 11.64 -2.69 9.64
N LYS A 93 11.89 -2.50 10.94
CA LYS A 93 10.86 -2.16 11.93
C LYS A 93 10.63 -0.65 11.97
N ASN A 94 9.49 -0.22 12.51
CA ASN A 94 9.20 1.19 12.80
C ASN A 94 9.32 2.14 11.60
N CYS A 95 8.91 1.70 10.40
CA CYS A 95 8.94 2.56 9.22
C CYS A 95 7.90 3.68 9.34
N TYR A 96 8.28 4.89 8.97
CA TYR A 96 7.38 6.03 8.88
C TYR A 96 6.63 5.97 7.56
N LEU A 97 5.30 6.09 7.65
CA LEU A 97 4.41 6.22 6.51
C LEU A 97 3.65 7.53 6.61
N TRP A 98 3.62 8.28 5.51
CA TRP A 98 2.74 9.43 5.39
C TRP A 98 2.24 9.57 3.96
N LEU A 99 1.06 10.15 3.85
CA LEU A 99 0.46 10.49 2.58
C LEU A 99 1.06 11.81 2.08
N ASN A 100 1.57 11.81 0.86
CA ASN A 100 2.01 13.03 0.18
C ASN A 100 1.38 13.06 -1.22
N LYS A 101 0.45 13.99 -1.43
CA LYS A 101 -0.39 14.04 -2.62
C LYS A 101 -1.08 12.67 -2.79
N ASN A 102 -0.78 11.98 -3.90
CA ASN A 102 -1.46 10.74 -4.28
C ASN A 102 -0.55 9.51 -4.12
N LYS A 103 0.42 9.59 -3.19
CA LYS A 103 1.38 8.53 -2.90
C LYS A 103 1.60 8.36 -1.39
N TRP A 104 1.79 7.12 -0.96
CA TRP A 104 2.35 6.81 0.35
C TRP A 104 3.87 6.88 0.27
N ASN A 105 4.51 7.71 1.07
CA ASN A 105 5.97 7.69 1.20
C ASN A 105 6.36 6.75 2.34
N VAL A 106 7.53 6.12 2.19
CA VAL A 106 8.10 5.21 3.17
C VAL A 106 9.49 5.73 3.52
N GLU A 107 9.79 5.91 4.80
CA GLU A 107 11.12 6.27 5.27
C GLU A 107 11.40 5.50 6.55
N ALA A 108 12.66 5.09 6.71
CA ALA A 108 13.09 4.50 7.96
C ALA A 108 14.60 4.66 8.09
N ASN A 109 15.03 5.47 9.05
CA ASN A 109 16.44 5.75 9.27
C ASN A 109 16.95 4.86 10.41
N ASP A 110 18.04 4.14 10.14
CA ASP A 110 18.76 3.22 11.04
C ASP A 110 17.85 2.23 11.76
N ASN A 111 16.89 1.69 11.02
CA ASN A 111 15.75 0.96 11.58
C ASN A 111 15.88 -0.57 11.44
N LEU A 112 16.98 -1.03 10.87
CA LEU A 112 17.51 -2.37 11.03
C LEU A 112 18.87 -2.25 11.74
N TYR A 113 18.99 -2.90 12.89
CA TYR A 113 20.22 -3.06 13.65
C TYR A 113 20.04 -4.28 14.56
N ASP A 114 20.09 -5.47 13.97
CA ASP A 114 19.67 -6.70 14.66
C ASP A 114 20.45 -7.93 14.16
N LYS A 115 20.43 -8.97 14.99
CA LYS A 115 20.95 -10.29 14.65
C LYS A 115 19.84 -11.11 14.00
N VAL A 116 19.98 -11.40 12.71
CA VAL A 116 18.97 -12.14 11.94
C VAL A 116 19.46 -13.57 11.68
N ALA A 117 18.64 -14.55 12.06
CA ALA A 117 18.93 -15.96 11.79
C ALA A 117 18.77 -16.27 10.30
N THR A 118 19.69 -17.08 9.77
CA THR A 118 19.58 -17.61 8.40
C THR A 118 18.40 -18.57 8.26
N LYS A 119 17.94 -18.79 7.04
CA LYS A 119 16.79 -19.63 6.71
C LYS A 119 16.96 -21.07 7.19
N ASP A 120 18.18 -21.60 7.13
CA ASP A 120 18.57 -22.92 7.64
C ASP A 120 18.79 -22.95 9.16
N LYS A 121 18.78 -21.78 9.82
CA LYS A 121 19.01 -21.56 11.25
C LYS A 121 20.41 -21.96 11.75
N GLN A 122 21.37 -22.17 10.85
CA GLN A 122 22.74 -22.53 11.22
C GLN A 122 23.57 -21.30 11.63
N HIS A 123 23.23 -20.13 11.08
CA HIS A 123 23.95 -18.90 11.34
C HIS A 123 23.02 -17.80 11.85
N THR A 124 23.64 -16.82 12.51
CA THR A 124 22.99 -15.57 12.88
C THR A 124 23.92 -14.45 12.43
N VAL A 125 23.42 -13.58 11.57
CA VAL A 125 24.21 -12.53 10.92
C VAL A 125 23.78 -11.20 11.48
N TRP A 126 24.76 -10.36 11.82
CA TRP A 126 24.48 -8.97 12.18
C TRP A 126 24.14 -8.19 10.91
N LEU A 127 22.97 -7.57 10.88
CA LEU A 127 22.54 -6.74 9.77
C LEU A 127 22.15 -5.35 10.29
N SER A 128 22.53 -4.33 9.54
CA SER A 128 21.96 -3.00 9.68
C SER A 128 21.49 -2.44 8.35
N GLY A 129 20.64 -1.42 8.39
CA GLY A 129 20.11 -0.85 7.16
C GLY A 129 19.09 0.25 7.40
N SER A 130 18.86 1.02 6.34
CA SER A 130 17.89 2.13 6.30
C SER A 130 17.19 2.19 4.94
N ILE A 131 16.04 2.86 4.92
CA ILE A 131 15.21 3.14 3.75
C ILE A 131 15.31 4.63 3.44
N TYR A 132 15.77 4.97 2.24
CA TYR A 132 15.89 6.35 1.77
C TYR A 132 14.54 6.92 1.36
N LYS A 133 14.17 8.03 1.96
CA LYS A 133 12.91 8.75 1.72
C LYS A 133 12.67 9.14 0.26
N GLU A 134 13.66 9.73 -0.38
CA GLU A 134 13.48 10.47 -1.65
C GLU A 134 13.01 9.57 -2.80
N GLU A 135 13.32 8.28 -2.71
CA GLU A 135 13.01 7.28 -3.73
C GLU A 135 12.17 6.11 -3.21
N SER A 136 11.42 6.33 -2.12
CA SER A 136 10.62 5.29 -1.47
C SER A 136 9.14 5.66 -1.35
N TRP A 137 8.31 5.06 -2.19
CA TRP A 137 6.88 5.36 -2.26
C TRP A 137 6.03 4.26 -2.91
N VAL A 138 4.74 4.25 -2.56
CA VAL A 138 3.67 3.49 -3.24
C VAL A 138 2.73 4.46 -3.95
N ASP A 139 2.53 4.27 -5.26
CA ASP A 139 1.59 5.08 -6.05
C ASP A 139 0.15 4.53 -6.04
N LYS A 140 -0.72 5.26 -6.73
CA LYS A 140 -2.14 4.93 -6.83
C LYS A 140 -2.44 3.63 -7.58
N GLU A 141 -1.53 3.21 -8.44
CA GLU A 141 -1.60 1.96 -9.19
C GLU A 141 -1.06 0.77 -8.38
N GLY A 142 -0.56 1.01 -7.16
CA GLY A 142 0.00 -0.01 -6.29
C GLY A 142 1.42 -0.41 -6.68
N ASN A 143 2.15 0.42 -7.42
CA ASN A 143 3.58 0.21 -7.67
C ASN A 143 4.38 0.73 -6.47
N LEU A 144 5.29 -0.10 -5.97
CA LEU A 144 6.25 0.24 -4.93
C LEU A 144 7.60 0.52 -5.60
N THR A 145 8.11 1.74 -5.43
CA THR A 145 9.53 2.05 -5.58
C THR A 145 10.12 2.12 -4.19
N LEU A 146 11.23 1.44 -3.94
CA LEU A 146 11.89 1.44 -2.63
C LEU A 146 13.40 1.48 -2.80
N SER A 147 14.03 2.50 -2.23
CA SER A 147 15.48 2.63 -2.17
C SER A 147 15.94 2.40 -0.74
N PHE A 148 16.82 1.42 -0.53
CA PHE A 148 17.30 1.04 0.79
C PHE A 148 18.71 0.46 0.71
N PHE A 149 19.40 0.40 1.85
CA PHE A 149 20.69 -0.28 1.93
C PHE A 149 20.71 -1.30 3.06
N LEU A 150 21.63 -2.25 2.94
CA LEU A 150 21.99 -3.19 3.99
C LEU A 150 23.50 -3.17 4.17
N PHE A 151 23.95 -3.03 5.42
CA PHE A 151 25.30 -3.43 5.79
C PHE A 151 25.29 -4.92 6.15
N PHE A 152 26.23 -5.64 5.55
CA PHE A 152 26.49 -7.04 5.84
C PHE A 152 28.01 -7.20 5.97
N GLU A 153 28.47 -7.86 7.04
CA GLU A 153 29.90 -7.89 7.41
C GLU A 153 30.44 -6.48 7.77
N GLU A 154 31.70 -6.37 8.23
CA GLU A 154 32.18 -5.15 8.90
C GLU A 154 32.25 -3.91 7.98
N ASP A 155 32.38 -4.07 6.66
CA ASP A 155 32.63 -2.95 5.73
C ASP A 155 31.84 -2.99 4.40
N SER A 156 30.96 -3.97 4.18
CA SER A 156 30.24 -4.08 2.90
C SER A 156 28.81 -3.54 2.99
N GLU A 157 28.49 -2.60 2.09
CA GLU A 157 27.16 -2.02 1.93
C GLU A 157 26.56 -2.45 0.60
N ILE A 158 25.29 -2.88 0.60
CA ILE A 158 24.54 -3.13 -0.64
C ILE A 158 23.40 -2.14 -0.71
N HIS A 159 23.40 -1.33 -1.76
CA HIS A 159 22.27 -0.48 -2.10
C HIS A 159 21.33 -1.23 -3.03
N TYR A 160 20.05 -1.12 -2.73
CA TYR A 160 18.97 -1.70 -3.51
C TYR A 160 18.06 -0.59 -4.00
N VAL A 161 17.69 -0.67 -5.28
CA VAL A 161 16.54 0.07 -5.82
C VAL A 161 15.54 -0.96 -6.32
N PHE A 162 14.51 -1.19 -5.51
CA PHE A 162 13.42 -2.10 -5.82
C PHE A 162 12.29 -1.39 -6.57
N LYS A 163 11.78 -2.05 -7.59
CA LYS A 163 10.55 -1.69 -8.29
C LYS A 163 9.66 -2.92 -8.40
N GLY A 164 8.48 -2.85 -7.80
CA GLY A 164 7.54 -3.95 -7.80
C GLY A 164 6.10 -3.49 -7.79
N LYS A 165 5.19 -4.45 -7.94
CA LYS A 165 3.75 -4.19 -7.93
C LYS A 165 3.10 -4.96 -6.81
N LYS A 166 2.12 -4.32 -6.16
CA LYS A 166 1.29 -4.97 -5.16
C LYS A 166 0.64 -6.19 -5.79
N LYS A 167 0.84 -7.36 -5.19
CA LYS A 167 0.14 -8.57 -5.57
C LYS A 167 -1.35 -8.31 -5.40
N SER A 168 -2.13 -8.58 -6.44
CA SER A 168 -3.57 -8.54 -6.34
C SER A 168 -3.98 -9.45 -5.19
N SER A 169 -4.57 -8.87 -4.14
CA SER A 169 -5.25 -9.70 -3.15
C SER A 169 -6.34 -10.46 -3.91
N PRO A 170 -6.58 -11.76 -3.63
CA PRO A 170 -7.80 -12.39 -4.09
C PRO A 170 -8.94 -11.45 -3.72
N THR A 171 -9.83 -11.14 -4.67
CA THR A 171 -10.99 -10.27 -4.43
C THR A 171 -11.90 -10.92 -3.38
N GLY A 172 -11.53 -10.77 -2.12
CA GLY A 172 -12.38 -10.94 -0.96
C GLY A 172 -13.10 -9.63 -0.71
N ILE A 173 -14.28 -9.70 -0.11
CA ILE A 173 -15.10 -8.53 0.18
C ILE A 173 -14.36 -7.66 1.22
N ASP A 174 -13.69 -6.59 0.77
CA ASP A 174 -12.90 -5.70 1.64
C ASP A 174 -13.74 -4.88 2.62
N HIS A 175 -15.05 -4.78 2.41
CA HIS A 175 -15.99 -4.09 3.30
C HIS A 175 -17.44 -4.36 2.89
N VAL A 176 -18.30 -4.73 3.84
CA VAL A 176 -19.74 -4.61 3.68
C VAL A 176 -20.14 -3.26 4.25
N ASN A 177 -20.45 -2.28 3.39
CA ASN A 177 -21.09 -1.04 3.82
C ASN A 177 -22.50 -1.36 4.33
N ALA A 178 -22.61 -1.70 5.62
CA ALA A 178 -23.88 -1.88 6.32
C ALA A 178 -24.48 -0.51 6.68
N TYR A 179 -24.80 0.30 5.67
CA TYR A 179 -25.72 1.43 5.79
C TYR A 179 -26.92 1.20 4.85
N LYS A 180 -27.51 0.01 4.90
CA LYS A 180 -28.88 -0.18 4.42
C LYS A 180 -29.80 -0.10 5.64
N LYS A 181 -30.72 0.88 5.65
CA LYS A 181 -31.80 1.03 6.65
C LYS A 181 -32.67 -0.22 6.78
N THR A 182 -32.63 -1.11 5.78
CA THR A 182 -33.34 -2.38 5.77
C THR A 182 -32.32 -3.49 5.50
N PRO A 183 -32.07 -4.41 6.44
CA PRO A 183 -31.10 -5.48 6.24
C PRO A 183 -31.53 -6.36 5.08
N GLU A 184 -30.58 -6.72 4.21
CA GLU A 184 -30.82 -7.74 3.19
C GLU A 184 -30.67 -9.11 3.84
N VAL A 185 -31.72 -9.91 3.73
CA VAL A 185 -31.80 -11.25 4.30
C VAL A 185 -31.67 -12.27 3.19
N PHE A 186 -30.81 -13.25 3.39
CA PHE A 186 -30.59 -14.36 2.46
C PHE A 186 -30.80 -15.70 3.17
N ASP A 187 -31.23 -16.71 2.44
CA ASP A 187 -31.19 -18.09 2.92
C ASP A 187 -29.76 -18.67 2.84
N LEU A 188 -29.58 -19.89 3.34
CA LEU A 188 -28.27 -20.56 3.32
C LEU A 188 -27.77 -20.93 1.91
N GLN A 189 -28.62 -20.79 0.89
CA GLN A 189 -28.25 -20.97 -0.52
C GLN A 189 -27.91 -19.63 -1.19
N GLY A 190 -27.92 -18.52 -0.46
CA GLY A 190 -27.59 -17.19 -0.97
C GLY A 190 -28.73 -16.50 -1.74
N ARG A 191 -29.96 -17.02 -1.68
CA ARG A 191 -31.12 -16.38 -2.33
C ARG A 191 -31.70 -15.31 -1.41
N ARG A 192 -32.10 -14.17 -1.98
CA ARG A 192 -32.73 -13.07 -1.22
C ARG A 192 -34.13 -13.48 -0.76
N VAL A 193 -34.43 -13.24 0.52
CA VAL A 193 -35.72 -13.59 1.15
C VAL A 193 -36.43 -12.33 1.61
N SER A 194 -37.71 -12.18 1.23
CA SER A 194 -38.55 -11.04 1.60
C SER A 194 -39.44 -11.27 2.82
N LYS A 195 -39.68 -12.54 3.21
CA LYS A 195 -40.45 -12.93 4.40
C LYS A 195 -39.64 -13.90 5.25
N ILE A 196 -39.29 -13.48 6.46
CA ILE A 196 -38.52 -14.28 7.42
C ILE A 196 -39.49 -15.19 8.18
N GLY A 197 -39.22 -16.50 8.18
CA GLY A 197 -39.90 -17.48 9.02
C GLY A 197 -38.96 -17.98 10.12
N LYS A 198 -39.32 -19.08 10.79
CA LYS A 198 -38.39 -19.75 11.73
C LYS A 198 -37.26 -20.41 10.96
N GLY A 199 -36.01 -20.16 11.36
CA GLY A 199 -34.86 -20.79 10.72
C GLY A 199 -33.58 -19.96 10.78
N VAL A 200 -32.54 -20.44 10.09
CA VAL A 200 -31.23 -19.78 10.02
C VAL A 200 -31.11 -18.99 8.72
N TYR A 201 -30.75 -17.72 8.84
CA TYR A 201 -30.62 -16.78 7.74
C TYR A 201 -29.27 -16.06 7.76
N ILE A 202 -28.84 -15.54 6.62
CA ILE A 202 -27.69 -14.64 6.52
C ILE A 202 -28.23 -13.21 6.49
N VAL A 203 -27.90 -12.43 7.53
CA VAL A 203 -28.30 -11.03 7.67
C VAL A 203 -27.05 -10.18 7.80
N ASN A 204 -26.83 -9.28 6.85
CA ASN A 204 -25.61 -8.45 6.79
C ASN A 204 -24.32 -9.28 6.92
N GLY A 205 -24.29 -10.46 6.28
CA GLY A 205 -23.14 -11.38 6.31
C GLY A 205 -23.01 -12.23 7.58
N LYS A 206 -23.89 -12.09 8.58
CA LYS A 206 -23.89 -12.93 9.79
C LYS A 206 -25.00 -13.97 9.73
N LYS A 207 -24.71 -15.19 10.21
CA LYS A 207 -25.74 -16.20 10.45
C LYS A 207 -26.55 -15.80 11.67
N VAL A 208 -27.86 -15.70 11.51
CA VAL A 208 -28.82 -15.32 12.55
C VAL A 208 -29.94 -16.35 12.57
N VAL A 209 -30.35 -16.76 13.77
CA VAL A 209 -31.51 -17.63 13.98
C VAL A 209 -32.70 -16.75 14.33
N PHE A 210 -33.79 -16.91 13.57
CA PHE A 210 -35.08 -16.26 13.82
C PHE A 210 -36.11 -17.28 14.31
#